data_AF-A0A524HRY1-F1
#
_entry.id   AF-A0A524HRY1-F1
#
_cell.length_a   1.000
_cell.length_b   1.000
_cell.length_c   1.000
_cell.angle_alpha   90.00
_cell.angle_beta   90.00
_cell.angle_gamma   90.00
#
_symmetry.space_group_name_H-M   'P 1'
#
loop_
_entity.id
_entity.type
_entity.pdbx_description
1 polymer ?
#
loop_
_entity_poly.entity_id
_entity_poly.type
_entity_poly.pdbx_seq_one_letter_code
_entity_poly.pdbx_strand_id
1 'polypeptide(L)'
;MHAGPSEYGGPGRLYILEGHAAPGAPSPIHFPQSFFLLDEAGLRLDYETDENGRRVRNFRAPQANIGAAYGARNPSVCTSRSEPAQGRPTLAEAAQHLICSTEGIADGSLYLLEDVEVSEIGEGETLDASYFPDIDTAHPVFPIRGSLVRYECRRENGDNVGMNCVSHVGENASGDCYKTISGEWNCTMSDLVQRTSEAVAPPKWKKD
;
A
#
# COMPACT_ATOMS: atom_id res chain seq x y z
N MET A 1 16.32 -6.87 46.53
CA MET A 1 16.40 -7.82 45.41
C MET A 1 15.51 -7.29 44.31
N HIS A 2 16.09 -6.78 43.22
CA HIS A 2 15.37 -6.29 42.05
C HIS A 2 14.93 -7.48 41.19
N ALA A 3 13.65 -7.55 40.83
CA ALA A 3 13.16 -8.36 39.72
C ALA A 3 12.99 -7.42 38.52
N GLY A 4 13.65 -7.77 37.40
CA GLY A 4 13.72 -6.97 36.19
C GLY A 4 12.45 -7.01 35.32
N PRO A 5 12.40 -6.18 34.27
CA PRO A 5 11.25 -6.08 33.36
C PRO A 5 11.18 -7.29 32.42
N SER A 6 9.97 -7.83 32.23
CA SER A 6 9.69 -8.86 31.23
C SER A 6 9.64 -8.24 29.84
N GLU A 7 10.60 -8.63 28.99
CA GLU A 7 10.60 -8.42 27.55
C GLU A 7 9.41 -9.13 26.91
N TYR A 8 8.42 -8.37 26.45
CA TYR A 8 7.42 -8.83 25.48
C TYR A 8 7.49 -7.93 24.25
N GLY A 9 8.51 -8.13 23.44
CA GLY A 9 8.69 -7.54 22.12
C GLY A 9 9.28 -8.58 21.19
N GLY A 10 8.42 -9.34 20.51
CA GLY A 10 8.81 -10.34 19.52
C GLY A 10 7.79 -10.38 18.38
N PRO A 11 8.19 -10.81 17.16
CA PRO A 11 7.37 -10.74 15.97
C PRO A 11 6.06 -11.50 16.15
N GLY A 12 4.95 -10.90 15.74
CA GLY A 12 3.62 -11.51 15.80
C GLY A 12 3.62 -12.84 15.05
N ARG A 13 3.57 -13.96 15.76
CA ARG A 13 3.39 -15.27 15.15
C ARG A 13 1.92 -15.44 14.77
N LEU A 14 1.63 -15.48 13.47
CA LEU A 14 0.33 -15.96 12.99
C LEU A 14 0.24 -17.47 13.25
N TYR A 15 -0.73 -17.86 14.08
CA TYR A 15 -1.08 -19.26 14.29
C TYR A 15 -2.26 -19.59 13.37
N ILE A 16 -2.03 -20.38 12.33
CA ILE A 16 -3.13 -21.04 11.62
C ILE A 16 -3.54 -22.23 12.50
N LEU A 17 -4.66 -22.09 13.20
CA LEU A 17 -5.21 -23.16 14.03
C LEU A 17 -5.97 -24.13 13.13
N GLU A 18 -5.38 -25.30 12.89
CA GLU A 18 -6.09 -26.42 12.27
C GLU A 18 -7.14 -26.96 13.25
N GLY A 19 -8.41 -26.60 13.02
CA GLY A 19 -9.54 -27.17 13.76
C GLY A 19 -10.01 -28.46 13.09
N HIS A 20 -10.01 -29.58 13.80
CA HIS A 20 -10.76 -30.76 13.36
C HIS A 20 -12.26 -30.46 13.39
N ALA A 21 -12.91 -30.45 12.23
CA ALA A 21 -14.35 -30.31 12.15
C ALA A 21 -15.06 -31.55 12.72
N ALA A 22 -16.13 -31.33 13.48
CA ALA A 22 -16.96 -32.41 14.01
C ALA A 22 -17.66 -33.17 12.86
N PRO A 23 -17.97 -34.47 13.04
CA PRO A 23 -18.70 -35.26 12.04
C PRO A 23 -20.05 -34.60 11.70
N GLY A 24 -20.28 -34.31 10.42
CA GLY A 24 -21.52 -33.70 9.92
C GLY A 24 -21.48 -32.19 9.69
N ALA A 25 -20.34 -31.53 9.94
CA ALA A 25 -20.15 -30.15 9.50
C ALA A 25 -20.10 -30.08 7.95
N PRO A 26 -20.69 -29.04 7.31
CA PRO A 26 -20.52 -28.82 5.88
C PRO A 26 -19.02 -28.70 5.57
N SER A 27 -18.59 -29.27 4.43
CA SER A 27 -17.18 -29.42 4.06
C SER A 27 -16.38 -28.15 4.36
N PRO A 28 -15.41 -28.20 5.28
CA PRO A 28 -14.68 -27.03 5.69
C PRO A 28 -13.61 -26.80 4.63
N ILE A 29 -13.93 -25.96 3.65
CA ILE A 29 -12.96 -25.36 2.73
C ILE A 29 -12.40 -26.34 1.66
N HIS A 30 -12.56 -25.99 0.38
CA HIS A 30 -11.93 -26.70 -0.73
C HIS A 30 -10.55 -26.08 -1.02
N PHE A 31 -9.52 -26.92 -1.00
CA PHE A 31 -8.18 -26.59 -1.50
C PHE A 31 -8.06 -26.96 -2.99
N PRO A 32 -7.19 -26.29 -3.77
CA PRO A 32 -6.23 -25.26 -3.36
C PRO A 32 -6.88 -23.91 -3.04
N GLN A 33 -6.29 -23.16 -2.11
CA GLN A 33 -6.69 -21.79 -1.80
C GLN A 33 -5.55 -20.82 -2.04
N SER A 34 -5.92 -19.63 -2.49
CA SER A 34 -5.05 -18.47 -2.48
C SER A 34 -5.63 -17.44 -1.51
N PHE A 35 -4.79 -16.97 -0.60
CA PHE A 35 -5.11 -15.87 0.29
C PHE A 35 -3.91 -14.94 0.36
N PHE A 36 -4.17 -13.67 0.61
CA PHE A 36 -3.12 -12.70 0.83
C PHE A 36 -3.19 -12.21 2.26
N LEU A 37 -2.02 -12.00 2.84
CA LEU A 37 -1.86 -11.24 4.06
C LEU A 37 -1.19 -9.92 3.69
N LEU A 38 -1.41 -8.90 4.50
CA LEU A 38 -0.52 -7.75 4.52
C LEU A 38 0.47 -8.01 5.64
N ASP A 39 1.76 -7.81 5.39
CA ASP A 39 2.76 -7.86 6.46
C ASP A 39 2.66 -6.62 7.36
N GLU A 40 3.51 -6.56 8.38
CA GLU A 40 3.57 -5.42 9.32
C GLU A 40 3.99 -4.10 8.63
N ALA A 41 4.41 -4.14 7.36
CA ALA A 41 4.69 -2.99 6.50
C ALA A 41 3.58 -2.73 5.46
N GLY A 42 2.43 -3.42 5.57
CA GLY A 42 1.31 -3.30 4.64
C GLY A 42 1.57 -3.97 3.28
N LEU A 43 2.64 -4.75 3.13
CA LEU A 43 3.00 -5.38 1.87
C LEU A 43 2.24 -6.69 1.70
N ARG A 44 1.69 -6.87 0.51
CA ARG A 44 0.96 -8.09 0.14
C ARG A 44 1.88 -9.31 0.10
N LEU A 45 1.60 -10.27 0.96
CA LEU A 45 2.15 -11.62 0.99
C LEU A 45 1.10 -12.57 0.41
N ASP A 46 1.33 -13.08 -0.80
CA ASP A 46 0.46 -14.08 -1.42
C ASP A 46 0.86 -15.49 -0.98
N TYR A 47 -0.12 -16.27 -0.48
CA TYR A 47 0.03 -17.66 -0.05
C TYR A 47 -0.75 -18.59 -0.97
N GLU A 48 -0.11 -19.71 -1.35
CA GLU A 48 -0.73 -20.79 -2.12
C GLU A 48 -0.51 -22.14 -1.43
N THR A 49 -1.59 -22.91 -1.27
CA THR A 49 -1.59 -24.26 -0.70
C THR A 49 -1.84 -25.32 -1.77
N ASP A 50 -1.17 -26.48 -1.69
CA ASP A 50 -1.48 -27.63 -2.52
C ASP A 50 -2.76 -28.36 -2.11
N GLU A 51 -3.07 -29.45 -2.81
CA GLU A 51 -4.21 -30.34 -2.55
C GLU A 51 -4.20 -30.96 -1.13
N ASN A 52 -3.05 -30.96 -0.45
CA ASN A 52 -2.90 -31.44 0.91
C ASN A 52 -2.87 -30.29 1.93
N GLY A 53 -3.21 -29.06 1.53
CA GLY A 53 -3.14 -27.87 2.38
C GLY A 53 -1.71 -27.42 2.71
N ARG A 54 -0.69 -28.00 2.07
CA ARG A 54 0.71 -27.62 2.32
C ARG A 54 1.05 -26.38 1.56
N ARG A 55 1.71 -25.44 2.23
CA ARG A 55 2.26 -24.23 1.61
C ARG A 55 3.28 -24.62 0.54
N VAL A 56 2.99 -24.28 -0.72
CA VAL A 56 3.86 -24.60 -1.85
C VAL A 56 4.58 -23.38 -2.43
N ARG A 57 4.13 -22.15 -2.12
CA ARG A 57 4.84 -20.91 -2.48
C ARG A 57 4.79 -19.87 -1.37
N ASN A 58 5.95 -19.22 -1.18
CA ASN A 58 6.13 -17.95 -0.48
C ASN A 58 6.99 -17.09 -1.40
N PHE A 59 6.47 -15.97 -1.87
CA PHE A 59 7.31 -14.93 -2.46
C PHE A 59 6.78 -13.58 -1.96
N ARG A 60 7.70 -12.66 -1.62
CA ARG A 60 7.47 -11.24 -1.92
C ARG A 60 7.22 -11.22 -3.41
N ALA A 61 5.96 -11.25 -3.85
CA ALA A 61 5.71 -11.19 -5.26
C ALA A 61 6.24 -9.81 -5.69
N PRO A 62 7.26 -9.74 -6.56
CA PRO A 62 7.41 -8.51 -7.32
C PRO A 62 6.03 -8.28 -7.94
N GLN A 63 5.49 -7.06 -7.81
CA GLN A 63 4.28 -6.63 -8.51
C GLN A 63 4.49 -6.58 -10.04
N ALA A 64 5.39 -7.43 -10.54
CA ALA A 64 5.66 -7.65 -11.93
C ALA A 64 4.38 -8.14 -12.59
N ASN A 65 3.88 -7.30 -13.49
CA ASN A 65 2.75 -7.56 -14.37
C ASN A 65 1.36 -7.49 -13.76
N ILE A 66 1.17 -6.90 -12.57
CA ILE A 66 -0.19 -6.66 -12.05
C ILE A 66 -0.98 -5.67 -12.92
N GLY A 67 -0.28 -4.71 -13.54
CA GLY A 67 -0.88 -3.70 -14.41
C GLY A 67 -1.56 -4.30 -15.65
N ALA A 68 -1.10 -5.46 -16.12
CA ALA A 68 -1.66 -6.09 -17.31
C ALA A 68 -3.15 -6.44 -17.18
N ALA A 69 -3.62 -6.85 -15.99
CA ALA A 69 -5.04 -7.13 -15.76
C ALA A 69 -5.94 -5.89 -15.82
N TYR A 70 -5.34 -4.69 -15.80
CA TYR A 70 -5.99 -3.39 -15.83
C TYR A 70 -5.64 -2.61 -17.10
N GLY A 71 -4.97 -3.25 -18.06
CA GLY A 71 -4.45 -2.54 -19.23
C GLY A 71 -3.49 -1.41 -18.87
N ALA A 72 -2.85 -1.40 -17.69
CA ALA A 72 -2.04 -0.30 -17.18
C ALA A 72 -0.55 -0.68 -17.08
N ARG A 73 0.30 0.30 -16.76
CA ARG A 73 1.65 0.01 -16.26
C ARG A 73 1.59 -0.65 -14.89
N ASN A 74 2.70 -1.26 -14.48
CA ASN A 74 2.84 -1.73 -13.10
C ASN A 74 3.06 -0.54 -12.16
N PRO A 75 2.72 -0.68 -10.86
CA PRO A 75 3.23 0.20 -9.83
C PRO A 75 4.75 0.30 -9.85
N SER A 76 5.23 1.42 -9.37
CA SER A 76 6.64 1.73 -9.23
C SER A 76 7.29 0.80 -8.22
N VAL A 77 8.50 0.34 -8.52
CA VAL A 77 9.27 -0.51 -7.61
C VAL A 77 9.98 0.37 -6.59
N CYS A 78 9.71 0.13 -5.31
CA CYS A 78 10.28 0.89 -4.21
C CYS A 78 11.30 0.04 -3.45
N THR A 79 12.58 0.39 -3.55
CA THR A 79 13.68 -0.38 -2.95
C THR A 79 13.75 -0.23 -1.43
N SER A 80 13.41 0.96 -0.91
CA SER A 80 13.32 1.24 0.53
C SER A 80 12.39 2.43 0.79
N ARG A 81 11.63 2.35 1.88
CA ARG A 81 10.85 3.47 2.43
C ARG A 81 11.36 3.94 3.80
N SER A 82 12.48 3.43 4.28
CA SER A 82 12.93 3.70 5.65
C SER A 82 13.78 4.97 5.79
N GLU A 83 14.20 5.55 4.67
CA GLU A 83 15.03 6.75 4.65
C GLU A 83 14.21 8.03 4.42
N PRO A 84 14.56 9.15 5.08
CA PRO A 84 15.63 9.26 6.07
C PRO A 84 15.25 8.56 7.38
N ALA A 85 16.22 7.89 8.01
CA ALA A 85 15.99 7.23 9.29
C ALA A 85 15.62 8.23 10.42
N GLN A 86 16.03 9.49 10.33
CA GLN A 86 15.67 10.54 11.28
C GLN A 86 15.44 11.87 10.55
N GLY A 87 14.54 12.68 11.10
CA GLY A 87 14.24 14.01 10.58
C GLY A 87 13.24 13.99 9.43
N ARG A 88 13.11 15.15 8.78
CA ARG A 88 12.16 15.41 7.69
C ARG A 88 12.66 14.80 6.38
N PRO A 89 11.81 14.14 5.56
CA PRO A 89 12.19 13.75 4.20
C PRO A 89 12.47 14.97 3.33
N THR A 90 13.29 14.80 2.29
CA THR A 90 13.41 15.78 1.20
C THR A 90 12.16 15.74 0.30
N LEU A 91 11.98 16.76 -0.54
CA LEU A 91 10.86 16.78 -1.51
C LEU A 91 10.86 15.55 -2.42
N ALA A 92 12.04 15.13 -2.88
CA ALA A 92 12.18 13.95 -3.74
C ALA A 92 11.87 12.65 -3.00
N GLU A 93 12.32 12.52 -1.74
CA GLU A 93 12.00 11.35 -0.91
C GLU A 93 10.49 11.30 -0.60
N ALA A 94 9.88 12.42 -0.23
CA ALA A 94 8.43 12.49 0.02
C ALA A 94 7.62 12.11 -1.23
N ALA A 95 8.03 12.58 -2.42
CA ALA A 95 7.39 12.20 -3.67
C ALA A 95 7.52 10.69 -3.94
N GLN A 96 8.71 10.12 -3.72
CA GLN A 96 8.94 8.68 -3.86
C GLN A 96 8.07 7.89 -2.87
N HIS A 97 8.05 8.27 -1.59
CA HIS A 97 7.24 7.61 -0.56
C HIS A 97 5.76 7.72 -0.84
N LEU A 98 5.28 8.85 -1.38
CA LEU A 98 3.89 9.04 -1.81
C LEU A 98 3.51 8.06 -2.91
N ILE A 99 4.36 7.91 -3.94
CA ILE A 99 4.19 6.91 -4.99
C ILE A 99 4.14 5.51 -4.38
N CYS A 100 5.12 5.17 -3.54
CA CYS A 100 5.21 3.84 -2.95
C CYS A 100 4.06 3.47 -2.02
N SER A 101 3.49 4.46 -1.32
CA SER A 101 2.40 4.25 -0.37
C SER A 101 1.05 4.19 -1.07
N THR A 102 0.93 4.81 -2.24
CA THR A 102 -0.34 4.89 -2.98
C THR A 102 -0.46 3.84 -4.07
N GLU A 103 0.62 3.54 -4.80
CA GLU A 103 0.52 2.64 -5.95
C GLU A 103 0.41 1.18 -5.54
N GLY A 104 -0.61 0.50 -6.07
CA GLY A 104 -0.88 -0.88 -5.72
C GLY A 104 -2.35 -1.25 -5.91
N ILE A 105 -2.68 -2.47 -5.50
CA ILE A 105 -4.08 -2.93 -5.53
C ILE A 105 -4.67 -2.75 -4.14
N ALA A 106 -5.77 -2.00 -4.07
CA ALA A 106 -6.62 -1.86 -2.88
C ALA A 106 -8.09 -1.92 -3.31
N ASP A 107 -8.92 -2.59 -2.52
CA ASP A 107 -10.36 -2.73 -2.76
C ASP A 107 -10.76 -3.23 -4.16
N GLY A 108 -9.87 -4.01 -4.80
CA GLY A 108 -10.08 -4.54 -6.15
C GLY A 108 -9.77 -3.58 -7.30
N SER A 109 -9.37 -2.35 -6.99
CA SER A 109 -8.88 -1.35 -7.93
C SER A 109 -7.34 -1.29 -7.92
N LEU A 110 -6.75 -0.94 -9.06
CA LEU A 110 -5.34 -0.58 -9.18
C LEU A 110 -5.20 0.94 -9.10
N TYR A 111 -4.44 1.41 -8.12
CA TYR A 111 -4.09 2.81 -7.94
C TYR A 111 -2.72 3.11 -8.55
N LEU A 112 -2.63 4.17 -9.34
CA LEU A 112 -1.40 4.64 -9.98
C LEU A 112 -1.32 6.16 -9.92
N LEU A 113 -0.11 6.70 -9.81
CA LEU A 113 0.13 8.15 -9.80
C LEU A 113 0.88 8.59 -11.07
N GLU A 114 0.52 9.73 -11.62
CA GLU A 114 1.32 10.42 -12.64
C GLU A 114 1.56 11.86 -12.23
N ASP A 115 2.61 12.45 -12.82
CA ASP A 115 2.97 13.86 -12.68
C ASP A 115 3.03 14.30 -11.20
N VAL A 116 3.63 13.45 -10.36
CA VAL A 116 3.77 13.69 -8.93
C VAL A 116 4.83 14.75 -8.68
N GLU A 117 4.43 15.83 -8.02
CA GLU A 117 5.30 16.88 -7.52
C GLU A 117 4.97 17.13 -6.05
N VAL A 118 5.98 17.06 -5.18
CA VAL A 118 5.91 17.61 -3.82
C VAL A 118 6.65 18.93 -3.83
N SER A 119 5.93 20.02 -3.57
CA SER A 119 6.46 21.39 -3.64
C SER A 119 6.80 21.97 -2.26
N GLU A 120 6.19 21.45 -1.19
CA GLU A 120 6.40 21.93 0.17
C GLU A 120 6.33 20.77 1.18
N ILE A 121 7.18 20.85 2.20
CA ILE A 121 7.07 20.03 3.42
C ILE A 121 7.15 20.99 4.60
N GLY A 122 6.06 21.06 5.37
CA GLY A 122 5.93 21.92 6.52
C GLY A 122 6.79 21.48 7.71
N GLU A 123 6.65 22.20 8.81
CA GLU A 123 7.29 21.86 10.08
C GLU A 123 6.64 20.62 10.70
N GLY A 124 7.44 19.83 11.40
CA GLY A 124 6.98 18.60 12.04
C GLY A 124 6.06 18.88 13.22
N GLU A 125 4.90 18.24 13.25
CA GLU A 125 3.91 18.37 14.31
C GLU A 125 3.55 17.03 14.96
N THR A 126 3.13 17.08 16.22
CA THR A 126 2.60 15.92 16.92
C THR A 126 1.10 15.82 16.64
N LEU A 127 0.67 14.76 15.97
CA LEU A 127 -0.73 14.47 15.71
C LEU A 127 -1.29 13.42 16.68
N ASP A 128 -2.61 13.44 16.86
CA ASP A 128 -3.34 12.37 17.51
C ASP A 128 -3.34 11.14 16.60
N ALA A 129 -2.76 10.04 17.08
CA ALA A 129 -2.57 8.79 16.35
C ALA A 129 -3.85 8.10 15.90
N SER A 130 -5.01 8.53 16.43
CA SER A 130 -6.31 7.89 16.17
C SER A 130 -6.71 7.78 14.70
N TYR A 131 -6.09 8.56 13.81
CA TYR A 131 -6.37 8.55 12.37
C TYR A 131 -5.46 7.63 11.54
N PHE A 132 -4.32 7.19 12.09
CA PHE A 132 -3.32 6.39 11.38
C PHE A 132 -2.97 5.14 12.21
N PRO A 133 -3.50 3.96 11.84
CA PRO A 133 -3.38 2.77 12.70
C PRO A 133 -1.95 2.26 12.89
N ASP A 134 -1.02 2.63 12.00
CA ASP A 134 0.37 2.19 11.95
C ASP A 134 1.39 3.30 12.28
N ILE A 135 0.95 4.51 12.62
CA ILE A 135 1.84 5.63 12.91
C ILE A 135 2.70 5.41 14.17
N ASP A 136 3.98 5.76 14.08
CA ASP A 136 4.85 5.89 15.23
C ASP A 136 4.74 7.29 15.83
N THR A 137 3.99 7.39 16.92
CA THR A 137 3.78 8.66 17.65
C THR A 137 5.04 9.24 18.30
N ALA A 138 6.15 8.49 18.33
CA ALA A 138 7.43 9.02 18.79
C ALA A 138 8.10 9.94 17.75
N HIS A 139 7.63 9.94 16.50
CA HIS A 139 8.14 10.76 15.41
C HIS A 139 7.10 11.81 14.99
N PRO A 140 7.56 12.99 14.55
CA PRO A 140 6.65 14.02 14.05
C PRO A 140 6.02 13.62 12.72
N VAL A 141 4.82 14.15 12.47
CA VAL A 141 4.19 14.14 11.14
C VAL A 141 4.56 15.42 10.42
N PHE A 142 4.86 15.29 9.13
CA PHE A 142 5.22 16.41 8.28
C PHE A 142 4.12 16.64 7.25
N PRO A 143 3.39 17.77 7.32
CA PRO A 143 2.41 18.10 6.30
C PRO A 143 3.11 18.38 4.97
N ILE A 144 2.54 17.92 3.87
CA ILE A 144 3.08 18.08 2.52
C ILE A 144 2.07 18.77 1.61
N ARG A 145 2.58 19.49 0.62
CA ARG A 145 1.79 20.06 -0.48
C ARG A 145 2.42 19.78 -1.82
N GLY A 146 1.60 19.77 -2.85
CA GLY A 146 2.07 19.50 -4.19
C GLY A 146 0.98 19.36 -5.22
N SER A 147 1.31 18.65 -6.28
CA SER A 147 0.36 18.28 -7.33
C SER A 147 0.56 16.84 -7.78
N LEU A 148 -0.52 16.21 -8.24
CA LEU A 148 -0.48 14.85 -8.82
C LEU A 148 -1.74 14.53 -9.61
N VAL A 149 -1.65 13.49 -10.44
CA VAL A 149 -2.80 12.80 -11.03
C VAL A 149 -2.90 11.40 -10.45
N ARG A 150 -4.00 11.09 -9.75
CA ARG A 150 -4.29 9.75 -9.25
C ARG A 150 -5.24 9.04 -10.18
N TYR A 151 -4.86 7.85 -10.63
CA TYR A 151 -5.73 6.95 -11.36
C TYR A 151 -6.24 5.86 -10.43
N GLU A 152 -7.54 5.59 -10.52
CA GLU A 152 -8.16 4.39 -9.98
C GLU A 152 -8.68 3.56 -11.15
N CYS A 153 -8.09 2.39 -11.36
CA CYS A 153 -8.39 1.53 -12.49
C CYS A 153 -9.09 0.25 -12.03
N ARG A 154 -10.20 -0.11 -12.69
CA ARG A 154 -10.84 -1.41 -12.55
C ARG A 154 -10.19 -2.41 -13.50
N ARG A 155 -10.31 -3.71 -13.23
CA ARG A 155 -9.83 -4.73 -14.19
C ARG A 155 -10.50 -4.56 -15.55
N GLU A 156 -9.76 -4.84 -16.60
CA GLU A 156 -10.30 -4.87 -17.95
C GLU A 156 -11.24 -6.06 -18.14
N ASN A 157 -12.29 -5.83 -18.91
CA ASN A 157 -13.24 -6.79 -19.43
C ASN A 157 -13.64 -6.35 -20.86
N GLY A 158 -14.50 -7.11 -21.53
CA GLY A 158 -14.88 -6.83 -22.92
C GLY A 158 -15.47 -5.44 -23.18
N ASP A 159 -16.03 -4.79 -22.15
CA ASP A 159 -16.80 -3.55 -22.29
C ASP A 159 -16.01 -2.28 -21.91
N ASN A 160 -14.87 -2.42 -21.21
CA ASN A 160 -14.13 -1.28 -20.66
C ASN A 160 -12.64 -1.21 -21.09
N VAL A 161 -12.23 -2.01 -22.07
CA VAL A 161 -10.83 -2.04 -22.57
C VAL A 161 -10.36 -0.63 -22.92
N GLY A 162 -9.25 -0.21 -22.31
CA GLY A 162 -8.65 1.10 -22.53
C GLY A 162 -9.43 2.31 -22.01
N MET A 163 -10.51 2.10 -21.24
CA MET A 163 -11.36 3.14 -20.64
C MET A 163 -11.85 2.73 -19.24
N ASN A 164 -11.03 1.95 -18.53
CA ASN A 164 -11.36 1.30 -17.27
C ASN A 164 -10.94 2.09 -16.02
N CYS A 165 -10.47 3.33 -16.18
CA CYS A 165 -9.98 4.15 -15.08
C CYS A 165 -10.79 5.43 -14.88
N VAL A 166 -10.71 5.93 -13.65
CA VAL A 166 -11.08 7.30 -13.26
C VAL A 166 -9.79 8.02 -12.88
N SER A 167 -9.58 9.24 -13.37
CA SER A 167 -8.47 10.08 -12.91
C SER A 167 -8.96 11.23 -12.04
N HIS A 168 -8.17 11.55 -11.02
CA HIS A 168 -8.35 12.68 -10.12
C HIS A 168 -7.11 13.56 -10.18
N VAL A 169 -7.30 14.83 -10.54
CA VAL A 169 -6.23 15.82 -10.59
C VAL A 169 -6.29 16.67 -9.32
N GLY A 170 -5.20 16.67 -8.57
CA GLY A 170 -4.97 17.62 -7.48
C GLY A 170 -3.83 18.56 -7.86
N GLU A 171 -4.13 19.80 -8.25
CA GLU A 171 -3.11 20.83 -8.57
C GLU A 171 -2.60 21.53 -7.31
N ASN A 172 -3.36 21.48 -6.22
CA ASN A 172 -2.99 22.02 -4.90
C ASN A 172 -3.33 20.98 -3.83
N ALA A 173 -2.81 19.76 -4.02
CA ALA A 173 -3.04 18.66 -3.10
C ALA A 173 -2.28 18.90 -1.79
N SER A 174 -2.91 18.56 -0.67
CA SER A 174 -2.24 18.45 0.62
C SER A 174 -2.38 17.06 1.22
N GLY A 175 -1.57 16.80 2.24
CA GLY A 175 -1.61 15.59 3.03
C GLY A 175 -0.41 15.54 3.95
N ASP A 176 0.02 14.33 4.28
CA ASP A 176 0.96 14.10 5.37
C ASP A 176 1.98 13.01 5.03
N CYS A 177 3.20 13.19 5.53
CA CYS A 177 4.22 12.16 5.63
C CYS A 177 4.48 11.85 7.11
N TYR A 178 4.36 10.58 7.48
CA TYR A 178 4.66 10.11 8.83
C TYR A 178 5.47 8.83 8.79
N LYS A 179 6.11 8.53 9.92
CA LYS A 179 6.84 7.29 10.12
C LYS A 179 5.92 6.25 10.73
N THR A 180 5.99 5.02 10.23
CA THR A 180 5.25 3.88 10.78
C THR A 180 5.99 3.27 11.96
N ILE A 181 5.30 2.46 12.77
CA ILE A 181 5.90 1.67 13.85
C ILE A 181 7.00 0.71 13.38
N SER A 182 6.96 0.29 12.10
CA SER A 182 8.00 -0.54 11.47
C SER A 182 9.21 0.28 10.97
N GLY A 183 9.14 1.61 11.08
CA GLY A 183 10.21 2.53 10.71
C GLY A 183 10.22 2.91 9.23
N GLU A 184 9.16 2.64 8.48
CA GLU A 184 8.99 3.08 7.10
C GLU A 184 8.26 4.42 7.02
N TRP A 185 8.46 5.16 5.94
CA TRP A 185 7.69 6.36 5.62
C TRP A 185 6.40 5.99 4.91
N ASN A 186 5.31 6.57 5.36
CA ASN A 186 4.02 6.57 4.69
C ASN A 186 3.64 8.02 4.37
N CYS A 187 3.45 8.31 3.10
CA CYS A 187 3.07 9.63 2.63
C CYS A 187 1.77 9.53 1.82
N THR A 188 0.82 10.39 2.10
CA THR A 188 -0.48 10.41 1.42
C THR A 188 -0.90 11.84 1.06
N MET A 189 -1.70 11.98 0.01
CA MET A 189 -2.39 13.22 -0.33
C MET A 189 -3.86 12.92 -0.60
N SER A 190 -4.77 13.62 0.08
CA SER A 190 -6.17 13.19 0.20
C SER A 190 -7.19 14.08 -0.52
N ASP A 191 -6.85 15.35 -0.70
CA ASP A 191 -7.72 16.43 -1.15
C ASP A 191 -7.60 16.66 -2.67
N LEU A 192 -7.67 15.55 -3.41
CA LEU A 192 -7.41 15.48 -4.85
C LEU A 192 -8.58 15.88 -5.76
N VAL A 193 -9.65 16.50 -5.25
CA VAL A 193 -10.88 16.67 -6.03
C VAL A 193 -11.00 18.09 -6.58
N GLN A 194 -10.07 18.47 -7.46
CA GLN A 194 -10.24 19.68 -8.28
C GLN A 194 -10.85 19.33 -9.64
N ARG A 195 -10.39 18.24 -10.26
CA ARG A 195 -10.97 17.70 -11.50
C ARG A 195 -11.01 16.19 -11.46
N THR A 196 -12.11 15.61 -11.92
CA THR A 196 -12.29 14.15 -12.07
C THR A 196 -12.72 13.84 -13.49
N SER A 197 -12.09 12.83 -14.10
CA SER A 197 -12.43 12.35 -15.44
C SER A 197 -12.70 10.85 -15.40
N GLU A 198 -13.85 10.43 -15.90
CA GLU A 198 -14.24 9.03 -16.00
C GLU A 198 -13.87 8.43 -17.36
N ALA A 199 -13.85 7.10 -17.43
CA ALA A 199 -13.59 6.34 -18.66
C ALA A 199 -12.29 6.74 -19.36
N VAL A 200 -11.25 7.06 -18.58
CA VAL A 200 -9.95 7.46 -19.11
C VAL A 200 -9.07 6.25 -19.35
N ALA A 201 -8.14 6.41 -20.29
CA ALA A 201 -7.16 5.39 -20.57
C ALA A 201 -6.25 5.15 -19.36
N PRO A 202 -5.92 3.88 -19.07
CA PRO A 202 -4.97 3.56 -18.01
C PRO A 202 -3.58 4.14 -18.32
N PRO A 203 -2.86 4.65 -17.32
CA PRO A 203 -1.54 5.22 -17.51
C PRO A 203 -0.57 4.14 -17.99
N LYS A 204 0.33 4.53 -18.89
CA LYS A 204 1.37 3.70 -19.49
C LYS A 204 2.73 4.26 -19.10
N TRP A 205 3.78 3.44 -19.13
CA TRP A 205 5.13 3.98 -19.00
C TRP A 205 5.36 5.02 -20.10
N LYS A 206 5.77 6.24 -19.71
CA LYS A 206 6.26 7.24 -20.66
C LYS A 206 7.48 6.61 -21.34
N LYS A 207 7.45 6.50 -22.67
CA LYS A 207 8.63 6.15 -23.45
C LYS A 207 9.48 7.41 -23.52
N ASP A 208 10.60 7.41 -22.81
CA ASP A 208 11.67 8.40 -22.99
C ASP A 208 12.24 8.34 -24.41
#